data_AF-A0A7S0AIB2-F1
#
_entry.id   AF-A0A7S0AIB2-F1
#
_cell.length_a   1.000
_cell.length_b   1.000
_cell.length_c   1.000
_cell.angle_alpha   90.00
_cell.angle_beta   90.00
_cell.angle_gamma   90.00
#
_symmetry.space_group_name_H-M   'P 1'
#
loop_
_entity.id
_entity.type
_entity.pdbx_description
1 polymer ?
#
loop_
_entity_poly.entity_id
_entity_poly.type
_entity_poly.pdbx_seq_one_letter_code
_entity_poly.pdbx_strand_id
1 'polypeptide(L)'
;KKWEAAEAQRTLRERRPVPQRPALPPGASQEKVNDALRQHWNEAALEACPHCGRTFLPDRLEVHLRSCHPKSPSKAQSKGRAADATLPTSDLGPRSLSESPRKGQASARSPARPRTVVCHIC
;
A
#
# COMPACT_ATOMS: atom_id res chain seq x y z
N LYS A 1 -0.18 -31.13 -2.52
CA LYS A 1 -0.63 -31.99 -3.65
C LYS A 1 -0.77 -31.28 -5.00
N LYS A 2 -1.59 -30.23 -5.19
CA LYS A 2 -1.70 -29.58 -6.53
C LYS A 2 -0.40 -28.91 -7.01
N TRP A 3 0.36 -28.30 -6.09
CA TRP A 3 1.65 -27.65 -6.42
C TRP A 3 2.73 -28.66 -6.81
N GLU A 4 2.91 -29.72 -6.03
CA GLU A 4 3.91 -30.77 -6.29
C GLU A 4 3.64 -31.49 -7.62
N ALA A 5 2.37 -31.73 -7.95
CA ALA A 5 2.00 -32.33 -9.23
C ALA A 5 2.30 -31.39 -10.42
N ALA A 6 2.02 -30.10 -10.28
CA ALA A 6 2.33 -29.10 -11.31
C ALA A 6 3.85 -28.96 -11.52
N GLU A 7 4.64 -28.96 -10.44
CA GLU A 7 6.11 -28.93 -10.54
C GLU A 7 6.69 -30.24 -11.11
N ALA A 8 6.10 -31.40 -10.79
CA ALA A 8 6.53 -32.68 -11.37
C ALA A 8 6.35 -32.74 -12.89
N GLN A 9 5.37 -32.03 -13.44
CA GLN A 9 5.15 -31.91 -14.90
C GLN A 9 6.17 -30.98 -15.59
N ARG A 10 6.91 -30.15 -14.84
CA ARG A 10 7.94 -29.27 -15.41
C ARG A 10 9.23 -30.04 -15.68
N THR A 11 9.99 -29.55 -16.66
CA THR A 11 11.32 -30.09 -16.96
C THR A 11 12.25 -29.89 -15.77
N LEU A 12 13.27 -30.74 -15.61
CA LEU A 12 14.15 -30.74 -14.42
C LEU A 12 14.75 -29.36 -14.10
N ARG A 13 15.09 -28.57 -15.13
CA ARG A 13 15.66 -27.22 -14.99
C ARG A 13 14.65 -26.16 -14.60
N GLU A 14 13.37 -26.37 -14.89
CA GLU A 14 12.29 -25.42 -14.61
C GLU A 14 11.58 -25.69 -13.28
N ARG A 15 11.90 -26.82 -12.65
CA ARG A 15 11.36 -27.20 -11.34
C ARG A 15 11.83 -26.22 -10.28
N ARG A 16 10.87 -25.68 -9.53
CA ARG A 16 11.14 -24.80 -8.40
C ARG A 16 11.44 -25.63 -7.15
N PRO A 17 12.41 -25.21 -6.32
CA PRO A 17 12.62 -25.86 -5.04
C PRO A 17 11.38 -25.68 -4.15
N VAL A 18 11.14 -26.67 -3.29
CA VAL A 18 10.06 -26.59 -2.29
C VAL A 18 10.34 -25.37 -1.40
N PRO A 19 9.36 -24.48 -1.21
CA PRO A 19 9.51 -23.38 -0.26
C PRO A 19 9.78 -23.97 1.13
N GLN A 20 10.96 -23.69 1.68
CA GLN A 20 11.35 -24.19 2.99
C GLN A 20 10.65 -23.37 4.08
N ARG A 21 10.12 -24.05 5.10
CA ARG A 21 9.64 -23.37 6.31
C ARG A 21 10.87 -22.89 7.10
N PRO A 22 10.95 -21.60 7.47
CA PRO A 22 11.99 -21.10 8.36
C PRO A 22 12.01 -21.85 9.71
N ALA A 23 13.20 -22.00 10.29
CA ALA A 23 13.35 -22.61 11.61
C ALA A 23 12.69 -21.72 12.68
N LEU A 24 11.76 -22.30 13.44
CA LEU A 24 11.02 -21.61 14.50
C LEU A 24 11.33 -22.26 15.85
N PRO A 25 11.39 -21.49 16.95
CA PRO A 25 11.67 -22.05 18.26
C PRO A 25 10.56 -23.04 18.68
N PRO A 26 10.93 -24.21 19.24
CA PRO A 26 9.96 -25.21 19.68
C PRO A 26 9.11 -24.66 20.83
N GLY A 27 7.79 -24.89 20.78
CA GLY A 27 6.85 -24.43 21.81
C GLY A 27 6.42 -22.96 21.70
N ALA A 28 6.78 -22.25 20.62
CA ALA A 28 6.26 -20.91 20.37
C ALA A 28 4.74 -20.91 20.12
N SER A 29 4.06 -19.87 20.60
CA SER A 29 2.65 -19.66 20.26
C SER A 29 2.49 -19.42 18.75
N GLN A 30 1.31 -19.76 18.22
CA GLN A 30 0.99 -19.55 16.81
C GLN A 30 1.19 -18.09 16.37
N GLU A 31 0.88 -17.13 17.25
CA GLU A 31 1.08 -15.71 17.01
C GLU A 31 2.56 -15.36 16.82
N LYS A 32 3.43 -15.82 17.72
CA LYS A 32 4.88 -15.61 17.63
C LYS A 32 5.46 -16.23 16.35
N VAL A 33 4.94 -17.40 15.97
CA VAL A 33 5.30 -18.05 14.70
C VAL A 33 4.90 -17.19 13.50
N ASN A 34 3.65 -16.72 13.48
CA ASN A 34 3.16 -15.88 12.39
C ASN A 34 3.97 -14.58 12.30
N ASP A 35 4.31 -13.97 13.44
CA ASP A 35 5.11 -12.75 13.50
C ASP A 35 6.51 -12.96 12.93
N ALA A 36 7.21 -14.02 13.35
CA ALA A 36 8.52 -14.36 12.82
C ALA A 36 8.48 -14.61 11.30
N LEU A 37 7.44 -15.30 10.82
CA LEU A 37 7.26 -15.54 9.38
C LEU A 37 6.96 -14.24 8.62
N ARG A 38 6.17 -13.32 9.19
CA ARG A 38 5.92 -11.99 8.60
C ARG A 38 7.21 -11.18 8.51
N GLN A 39 8.03 -11.20 9.56
CA GLN A 39 9.33 -10.51 9.58
C GLN A 39 10.27 -11.08 8.51
N HIS A 40 10.44 -12.41 8.48
CA HIS A 40 11.25 -13.07 7.47
C HIS A 40 10.78 -12.77 6.05
N TRP A 41 9.48 -12.76 5.80
CA TRP A 41 8.93 -12.39 4.49
C TRP A 41 9.26 -10.94 4.11
N ASN A 42 9.10 -10.00 5.04
CA ASN A 42 9.40 -8.60 4.78
C ASN A 42 10.88 -8.37 4.45
N GLU A 43 11.78 -9.14 5.05
CA GLU A 43 13.23 -9.06 4.78
C GLU A 43 13.64 -9.75 3.48
N ALA A 44 13.05 -10.92 3.17
CA ALA A 44 13.46 -11.73 2.03
C ALA A 44 12.77 -11.34 0.71
N ALA A 45 11.55 -10.81 0.77
CA ALA A 45 10.73 -10.56 -0.41
C ALA A 45 10.66 -9.08 -0.83
N LEU A 46 11.01 -8.14 0.05
CA LEU A 46 10.88 -6.72 -0.21
C LEU A 46 12.24 -6.04 -0.34
N GLU A 47 12.35 -5.15 -1.32
CA GLU A 47 13.53 -4.33 -1.57
C GLU A 47 13.20 -2.85 -1.36
N ALA A 48 14.11 -2.13 -0.70
CA ALA A 48 13.97 -0.70 -0.49
C ALA A 48 14.40 0.09 -1.72
N CYS A 49 13.58 1.06 -2.13
CA CYS A 49 13.92 1.98 -3.21
C CYS A 49 15.12 2.87 -2.82
N PRO A 50 16.19 2.95 -3.64
CA PRO A 50 17.38 3.75 -3.34
C PRO A 50 17.13 5.26 -3.31
N HIS A 51 16.04 5.72 -3.93
CA HIS A 51 15.71 7.15 -4.03
C HIS A 51 14.79 7.66 -2.91
N CYS A 52 13.89 6.81 -2.40
CA CYS A 52 12.89 7.22 -1.40
C CYS A 52 12.77 6.32 -0.17
N GLY A 53 13.49 5.19 -0.12
CA GLY A 53 13.51 4.27 1.02
C GLY A 53 12.24 3.45 1.24
N ARG A 54 11.22 3.56 0.38
CA ARG A 54 10.01 2.72 0.46
C ARG A 54 10.31 1.29 0.00
N THR A 55 9.74 0.30 0.68
CA THR A 55 9.91 -1.13 0.37
C THR A 55 8.85 -1.63 -0.60
N PHE A 56 9.27 -2.43 -1.59
CA PHE A 56 8.39 -2.98 -2.64
C PHE A 56 8.82 -4.40 -3.01
N LEU A 57 7.92 -5.19 -3.61
CA LEU A 57 8.31 -6.40 -4.33
C LEU A 57 9.17 -6.02 -5.55
N PRO A 58 10.17 -6.83 -5.96
CA PRO A 58 11.06 -6.51 -7.08
C PRO A 58 10.32 -6.10 -8.35
N ASP A 59 9.28 -6.84 -8.72
CA ASP A 59 8.43 -6.56 -9.89
C ASP A 59 7.75 -5.17 -9.84
N ARG A 60 7.24 -4.76 -8.66
CA ARG A 60 6.65 -3.43 -8.49
C ARG A 60 7.70 -2.34 -8.33
N LEU A 61 8.87 -2.68 -7.81
CA LEU A 61 9.98 -1.75 -7.65
C LEU A 61 10.44 -1.23 -9.01
N GLU A 62 10.50 -2.07 -10.04
CA GLU A 62 10.84 -1.67 -11.41
C GLU A 62 9.91 -0.56 -11.93
N VAL A 63 8.60 -0.75 -11.78
CA VAL A 63 7.60 0.26 -12.18
C VAL A 63 7.74 1.53 -11.34
N HIS A 64 8.01 1.38 -10.05
CA HIS A 64 8.22 2.50 -9.15
C HIS A 64 9.45 3.34 -9.55
N LEU A 65 10.58 2.71 -9.87
CA LEU A 65 11.83 3.35 -10.25
C LEU A 65 11.71 4.20 -11.53
N ARG A 66 10.77 3.88 -12.43
CA ARG A 66 10.48 4.71 -13.61
C ARG A 66 9.98 6.12 -13.27
N SER A 67 9.40 6.29 -12.08
CA SER A 67 8.81 7.57 -11.62
C SER A 67 9.48 8.13 -10.36
N CYS A 68 10.20 7.29 -9.64
CA CYS A 68 10.90 7.69 -8.44
C CYS A 68 12.28 8.21 -8.80
N HIS A 69 12.49 9.52 -8.69
CA HIS A 69 13.77 10.17 -8.93
C HIS A 69 14.52 10.42 -7.61
N PRO A 70 15.88 10.50 -7.64
CA PRO A 70 16.67 10.79 -6.46
C PRO A 70 16.19 12.08 -5.81
N LYS A 71 15.95 12.03 -4.49
CA LYS A 71 15.60 13.21 -3.73
C LYS A 71 16.79 14.17 -3.79
N SER A 72 16.62 15.34 -4.39
CA SER A 72 17.49 16.47 -4.05
C SER A 72 17.41 16.65 -2.52
N PRO A 73 18.50 17.07 -1.85
CA PRO A 73 18.56 17.16 -0.38
C PRO A 73 17.54 18.12 0.26
N SER A 74 16.66 18.73 -0.53
CA SER A 74 15.59 19.63 -0.12
C SER A 74 14.22 18.99 -0.31
N LYS A 75 13.91 17.94 0.47
CA LYS A 75 12.58 17.65 1.07
C LYS A 75 12.59 16.23 1.66
N ALA A 76 13.12 16.07 2.86
CA ALA A 76 12.82 14.91 3.69
C ALA A 76 11.29 14.89 3.96
N GLN A 77 10.57 14.03 3.25
CA GLN A 77 9.19 13.71 3.58
C GLN A 77 9.05 12.19 3.56
N SER A 78 9.44 11.62 4.69
CA SER A 78 9.01 10.31 5.15
C SER A 78 8.54 10.49 6.59
N LYS A 79 7.26 10.76 6.77
CA LYS A 79 6.56 10.44 8.02
C LYS A 79 5.37 9.58 7.65
N GLY A 80 5.59 8.26 7.58
CA GLY A 80 4.54 7.33 7.92
C GLY A 80 4.28 7.50 9.42
N ARG A 81 3.12 8.04 9.78
CA ARG A 81 2.57 7.95 11.14
C ARG A 81 1.53 6.85 11.11
N ALA A 82 1.80 5.76 11.83
CA ALA A 82 0.76 4.89 12.35
C ALA A 82 0.57 5.21 13.83
N ALA A 83 -0.70 5.20 14.25
CA ALA A 83 -1.25 5.31 15.60
C ALA A 83 -1.17 6.69 16.30
N ASP A 84 -2.30 7.40 16.33
CA ASP A 84 -2.90 7.84 17.61
C ASP A 84 -4.42 8.00 17.43
N ALA A 85 -5.18 7.42 18.35
CA ALA A 85 -6.63 7.48 18.38
C ALA A 85 -7.07 8.78 19.05
N THR A 86 -7.66 9.71 18.31
CA THR A 86 -8.56 10.70 18.91
C THR A 86 -9.50 11.27 17.85
N LEU A 87 -10.78 10.94 17.99
CA LEU A 87 -11.87 11.69 17.37
C LEU A 87 -11.89 13.10 17.97
N PRO A 88 -12.29 14.13 17.19
CA PRO A 88 -13.12 15.18 17.76
C PRO A 88 -14.51 15.10 17.11
N THR A 89 -15.45 14.70 17.97
CA THR A 89 -16.85 15.10 17.94
C THR A 89 -16.96 16.62 18.17
N SER A 90 -18.16 17.15 17.94
CA SER A 90 -18.65 18.51 18.25
C SER A 90 -18.47 19.52 17.12
N ASP A 91 -19.44 20.33 16.71
CA ASP A 91 -20.81 20.53 17.19
C ASP A 91 -21.58 21.32 16.12
N LEU A 92 -22.90 21.36 16.24
CA LEU A 92 -23.84 21.94 15.30
C LEU A 92 -24.09 23.43 15.59
N GLY A 93 -24.38 24.20 14.54
CA GLY A 93 -25.37 25.30 14.65
C GLY A 93 -24.93 26.71 14.23
N PRO A 94 -25.89 27.63 14.05
CA PRO A 94 -26.25 28.11 12.71
C PRO A 94 -26.27 29.66 12.57
N ARG A 95 -26.75 30.15 11.41
CA ARG A 95 -27.28 31.52 11.12
C ARG A 95 -26.19 32.54 10.72
N SER A 96 -26.42 33.55 9.86
CA SER A 96 -27.58 34.04 9.11
C SER A 96 -27.15 35.25 8.26
N LEU A 97 -27.71 35.34 7.05
CA LEU A 97 -28.10 36.54 6.28
C LEU A 97 -27.15 37.75 6.19
N SER A 98 -26.64 38.00 4.98
CA SER A 98 -26.66 39.36 4.42
C SER A 98 -26.90 39.29 2.90
N GLU A 99 -27.74 40.21 2.42
CA GLU A 99 -28.50 40.13 1.17
C GLU A 99 -27.85 40.98 0.06
N SER A 100 -27.72 40.42 -1.15
CA SER A 100 -27.82 40.96 -2.54
C SER A 100 -27.38 42.41 -2.90
N PRO A 101 -26.88 42.70 -4.15
CA PRO A 101 -27.66 42.37 -5.36
C PRO A 101 -26.97 42.24 -6.75
N ARG A 102 -27.75 41.64 -7.69
CA ARG A 102 -27.86 41.85 -9.16
C ARG A 102 -27.12 40.92 -10.15
N LYS A 103 -27.99 40.18 -10.88
CA LYS A 103 -28.11 40.10 -12.36
C LYS A 103 -27.26 39.05 -13.09
N GLY A 104 -27.96 38.10 -13.73
CA GLY A 104 -27.44 37.31 -14.85
C GLY A 104 -27.82 35.83 -14.77
N GLN A 105 -28.87 35.45 -15.49
CA GLN A 105 -29.23 34.05 -15.71
C GLN A 105 -28.30 33.43 -16.76
N ALA A 106 -27.69 32.29 -16.47
CA ALA A 106 -27.38 31.24 -17.45
C ALA A 106 -27.05 29.93 -16.72
N SER A 107 -27.73 28.86 -17.09
CA SER A 107 -27.68 27.51 -16.51
C SER A 107 -26.26 26.92 -16.50
N ALA A 108 -25.66 26.80 -15.32
CA ALA A 108 -24.36 26.16 -15.14
C ALA A 108 -24.54 24.65 -14.97
N ARG A 109 -24.28 23.91 -16.05
CA ARG A 109 -24.13 22.45 -16.05
C ARG A 109 -23.02 22.09 -15.04
N SER A 110 -23.37 21.37 -13.97
CA SER A 110 -22.42 20.97 -12.93
C SER A 110 -21.21 20.24 -13.54
N PRO A 111 -19.98 20.46 -13.05
CA PRO A 111 -18.82 19.73 -13.56
C PRO A 111 -19.00 18.23 -13.28
N ALA A 112 -18.90 17.43 -14.33
CA ALA A 112 -18.99 15.98 -14.23
C ALA A 112 -17.90 15.46 -13.28
N ARG A 113 -18.30 14.65 -12.30
CA ARG A 113 -17.38 14.04 -11.34
C ARG A 113 -16.37 13.16 -12.10
N PRO A 114 -15.07 13.25 -11.80
CA PRO A 114 -14.07 12.40 -12.45
C PRO A 114 -14.36 10.93 -12.13
N ARG A 115 -14.17 10.07 -13.14
CA ARG A 115 -14.34 8.62 -12.97
C ARG A 115 -13.24 8.13 -12.03
N THR A 116 -13.63 7.66 -10.84
CA THR A 116 -12.71 6.98 -9.93
C THR A 116 -12.61 5.52 -10.35
N VAL A 117 -11.40 4.98 -10.38
CA VAL A 117 -11.19 3.54 -10.52
C VAL A 117 -11.43 2.92 -9.16
N VAL A 118 -12.37 1.98 -9.07
CA VAL A 118 -12.54 1.16 -7.88
C VAL A 118 -11.32 0.24 -7.78
N CYS A 119 -10.53 0.40 -6.71
CA CYS A 119 -9.43 -0.50 -6.42
C CYS A 119 -10.02 -1.83 -5.95
N HIS A 120 -9.94 -2.86 -6.79
CA HIS A 120 -10.37 -4.22 -6.45
C HIS A 120 -9.24 -5.08 -5.88
N ILE A 121 -8.22 -4.45 -5.33
CA ILE A 121 -7.13 -5.13 -4.61
C ILE A 121 -7.48 -4.99 -3.13
N CYS A 122 -7.74 -6.16 -2.52
CA CYS A 122 -8.36 -6.41 -1.21
C CYS A 122 -7.93 -5.49 -0.07
#